data_AF-A0A9W5XZB5-F1
#
_entry.id   AF-A0A9W5XZB5-F1
#
_cell.length_a   1.000
_cell.length_b   1.000
_cell.length_c   1.000
_cell.angle_alpha   90.00
_cell.angle_beta   90.00
_cell.angle_gamma   90.00
#
_symmetry.space_group_name_H-M   'P 1'
#
loop_
_entity.id
_entity.type
_entity.pdbx_description
1 polymer ?
#
loop_
_entity_poly.entity_id
_entity_poly.type
_entity_poly.pdbx_seq_one_letter_code
_entity_poly.pdbx_strand_id
1 'polypeptide(L)'
;MDEIIDDIVDEKSEKLKKDILVRLRRIEGQVKGIHGMIDKNVCCPDVLVQIAAIRAAINKVGALIIEDYARNCMGIPHDSEAEEGLQQLIKTINTFMK
;
A
#
# COMPACT_ATOMS: atom_id res chain seq x y z
N MET A 1 -14.00 18.09 25.02
CA MET A 1 -14.27 16.67 24.76
C MET A 1 -14.66 16.49 23.29
N ASP A 2 -13.80 16.62 22.29
CA ASP A 2 -12.45 17.19 22.15
C ASP A 2 -12.29 17.54 20.67
N GLU A 3 -12.10 18.83 20.34
CA GLU A 3 -11.84 19.32 18.98
C GLU A 3 -10.50 18.81 18.41
N ILE A 4 -9.66 18.21 19.26
CA ILE A 4 -8.31 17.70 18.91
C ILE A 4 -8.36 16.39 18.11
N ILE A 5 -9.44 15.61 18.23
CA ILE A 5 -9.54 14.28 17.62
C ILE A 5 -9.77 14.37 16.10
N ASP A 6 -10.54 15.35 15.63
CA ASP A 6 -10.85 15.50 14.20
C ASP A 6 -9.62 15.96 13.37
N ASP A 7 -8.81 16.89 13.90
CA ASP A 7 -7.60 17.38 13.21
C ASP A 7 -6.53 16.30 13.03
N ILE A 8 -6.37 15.40 14.01
CA ILE A 8 -5.39 14.30 13.95
C ILE A 8 -5.80 13.24 12.92
N VAL A 9 -7.10 12.98 12.78
CA VAL A 9 -7.64 12.02 11.80
C VAL A 9 -7.44 12.53 10.37
N ASP A 10 -7.63 13.84 10.14
CA ASP A 10 -7.47 14.45 8.82
C ASP A 10 -5.99 14.53 8.39
N GLU A 11 -5.08 14.91 9.29
CA GLU A 11 -3.64 14.97 8.98
C GLU A 11 -3.05 13.58 8.67
N LYS A 12 -3.45 12.55 9.43
CA LYS A 12 -2.99 11.17 9.22
C LYS A 12 -3.49 10.61 7.88
N SER A 13 -4.74 10.90 7.52
CA SER A 13 -5.35 10.54 6.23
C SER A 13 -4.61 11.20 5.06
N GLU A 14 -4.32 12.51 5.16
CA GLU A 14 -3.59 13.23 4.10
C GLU A 14 -2.14 12.77 3.96
N LYS A 15 -1.46 12.41 5.06
CA LYS A 15 -0.12 11.82 5.01
C LYS A 15 -0.13 10.46 4.31
N LEU A 16 -1.10 9.59 4.63
CA LEU A 16 -1.24 8.29 3.98
C LEU A 16 -1.50 8.44 2.49
N LYS A 17 -2.45 9.29 2.11
CA LYS A 17 -2.76 9.61 0.72
C LYS A 17 -1.53 10.07 -0.05
N LYS A 18 -0.73 10.98 0.53
CA LYS A 18 0.53 11.43 -0.09
C LYS A 18 1.53 10.27 -0.29
N ASP A 19 1.70 9.38 0.70
CA ASP A 19 2.58 8.22 0.58
C ASP A 19 2.11 7.26 -0.53
N ILE A 20 0.80 6.94 -0.57
CA ILE A 20 0.19 6.12 -1.61
C ILE A 20 0.47 6.73 -3.00
N LEU A 21 0.21 8.03 -3.18
CA LEU A 21 0.43 8.71 -4.45
C LEU A 21 1.91 8.74 -4.87
N VAL A 22 2.85 8.86 -3.92
CA VAL A 22 4.30 8.75 -4.21
C VAL A 22 4.64 7.35 -4.71
N ARG A 23 4.11 6.30 -4.08
CA ARG A 23 4.36 4.92 -4.46
C ARG A 23 3.75 4.57 -5.82
N LEU A 24 2.52 5.00 -6.08
CA LEU A 24 1.87 4.83 -7.37
C LEU A 24 2.64 5.51 -8.51
N ARG A 25 3.14 6.74 -8.30
CA ARG A 25 4.01 7.42 -9.28
C ARG A 25 5.31 6.65 -9.57
N ARG A 26 5.89 5.99 -8.56
CA ARG A 26 7.06 5.12 -8.77
C ARG A 26 6.69 3.89 -9.61
N ILE A 27 5.56 3.25 -9.31
CA ILE A 27 5.04 2.10 -10.08
C ILE A 27 4.78 2.50 -11.53
N GLU A 28 4.18 3.67 -11.77
CA GLU A 28 3.97 4.20 -13.12
C GLU A 28 5.31 4.35 -13.88
N GLY A 29 6.35 4.87 -13.21
CA GLY A 29 7.71 4.94 -13.77
C GLY A 29 8.29 3.57 -14.10
N GLN A 30 8.06 2.55 -13.28
CA GLN A 30 8.48 1.18 -13.55
C GLN A 30 7.75 0.59 -14.77
N VAL A 31 6.44 0.81 -14.91
CA VAL A 31 5.66 0.38 -16.08
C VAL A 31 6.20 1.04 -17.36
N LYS A 32 6.45 2.35 -17.33
CA LYS A 32 7.10 3.07 -18.44
C LYS A 32 8.50 2.51 -18.75
N GLY A 33 9.25 2.13 -17.72
CA GLY A 33 10.55 1.47 -17.87
C GLY A 33 10.43 0.15 -18.65
N ILE A 34 9.44 -0.68 -18.31
CA ILE A 34 9.18 -1.94 -19.03
C ILE A 34 8.84 -1.68 -20.49
N HIS A 35 8.01 -0.68 -20.81
CA HIS A 35 7.74 -0.33 -22.23
C HIS A 35 9.04 -0.09 -22.99
N GLY A 36 9.95 0.72 -22.43
CA GLY A 36 11.26 0.98 -23.04
C GLY A 36 12.17 -0.25 -23.12
N MET A 37 12.03 -1.23 -22.21
CA MET A 37 12.75 -2.51 -22.29
C MET A 37 12.24 -3.36 -23.46
N ILE A 38 10.92 -3.40 -23.66
CA ILE A 38 10.31 -4.12 -24.78
C ILE A 38 10.72 -3.49 -26.12
N ASP A 39 10.62 -2.16 -26.24
CA ASP A 39 11.01 -1.43 -27.47
C ASP A 39 12.49 -1.68 -27.84
N LYS A 40 13.35 -1.84 -26.84
CA LYS A 40 14.80 -2.11 -27.00
C LYS A 40 15.13 -3.60 -27.15
N ASN A 41 14.13 -4.48 -27.20
CA ASN A 41 14.31 -5.94 -27.25
C ASN A 41 15.22 -6.48 -26.12
N VAL A 42 15.07 -5.93 -24.90
CA VAL A 42 15.78 -6.43 -23.72
C VAL A 42 15.37 -7.88 -23.43
N CYS A 43 16.27 -8.66 -22.84
CA CYS A 43 16.03 -10.08 -22.60
C CYS A 43 14.82 -10.31 -21.67
N CYS A 44 14.05 -11.36 -21.97
CA CYS A 44 12.84 -11.69 -21.21
C CYS A 44 13.09 -11.87 -19.70
N PRO A 45 14.18 -12.52 -19.24
CA PRO A 45 14.48 -12.63 -17.81
C PRO A 45 14.56 -11.27 -17.09
N ASP A 46 15.20 -10.27 -17.68
CA ASP A 46 15.33 -8.94 -17.07
C ASP A 46 13.98 -8.22 -16.99
N VAL A 47 13.14 -8.37 -18.04
CA VAL A 47 11.76 -7.85 -18.03
C VAL A 47 10.94 -8.51 -16.92
N LEU A 48 11.06 -9.83 -16.76
CA LEU A 48 10.36 -10.56 -15.69
C LEU A 48 10.79 -10.11 -14.29
N VAL A 49 12.06 -9.75 -14.09
CA VAL A 49 12.53 -9.15 -12.83
C VAL A 49 11.84 -7.82 -12.56
N GLN A 50 11.67 -6.96 -13.57
CA GLN A 50 10.95 -5.69 -13.40
C GLN A 50 9.45 -5.91 -13.12
N ILE A 51 8.82 -6.88 -13.78
CA ILE A 51 7.42 -7.25 -13.49
C ILE A 51 7.28 -7.71 -12.04
N ALA A 52 8.21 -8.55 -11.54
CA ALA A 52 8.21 -8.97 -10.14
C ALA A 52 8.38 -7.79 -9.17
N ALA A 53 9.23 -6.82 -9.52
CA ALA A 53 9.42 -5.59 -8.73
C ALA A 53 8.13 -4.74 -8.68
N ILE A 54 7.42 -4.60 -9.79
CA ILE A 54 6.12 -3.92 -9.85
C ILE A 54 5.09 -4.64 -8.98
N ARG A 55 4.99 -5.98 -9.09
CA ARG A 55 4.06 -6.77 -8.28
C ARG A 55 4.30 -6.56 -6.80
N ALA A 56 5.56 -6.62 -6.36
CA ALA A 56 5.92 -6.36 -4.96
C ALA A 56 5.60 -4.93 -4.53
N ALA A 57 5.76 -3.94 -5.40
CA ALA A 57 5.41 -2.55 -5.10
C ALA A 57 3.89 -2.34 -4.99
N ILE A 58 3.10 -2.93 -5.89
CA ILE A 58 1.63 -2.90 -5.85
C ILE A 58 1.11 -3.56 -4.58
N ASN A 59 1.64 -4.73 -4.21
CA ASN A 59 1.25 -5.43 -2.99
C ASN A 59 1.48 -4.58 -1.73
N LYS A 60 2.58 -3.80 -1.68
CA LYS A 60 2.82 -2.84 -0.60
C LYS A 60 1.85 -1.67 -0.58
N VAL A 61 1.36 -1.22 -1.72
CA VAL A 61 0.32 -0.17 -1.77
C VAL A 61 -1.03 -0.75 -1.32
N GLY A 62 -1.39 -1.95 -1.79
CA GLY A 62 -2.60 -2.65 -1.36
C GLY A 62 -2.63 -2.89 0.16
N ALA A 63 -1.50 -3.30 0.74
CA ALA A 63 -1.33 -3.43 2.19
C ALA A 63 -1.72 -2.17 2.97
N LEU A 64 -1.24 -1.00 2.52
CA LEU A 64 -1.53 0.28 3.17
C LEU A 64 -3.01 0.64 3.09
N ILE A 65 -3.63 0.42 1.93
CA ILE A 65 -5.06 0.70 1.73
C ILE A 65 -5.93 -0.24 2.58
N ILE A 66 -5.57 -1.52 2.64
CA ILE A 66 -6.28 -2.51 3.46
C ILE A 66 -6.18 -2.14 4.94
N GLU A 67 -5.00 -1.76 5.42
CA GLU A 67 -4.82 -1.31 6.80
C GLU A 67 -5.68 -0.08 7.13
N ASP A 68 -5.72 0.90 6.22
CA ASP A 68 -6.54 2.09 6.40
C ASP A 68 -8.04 1.79 6.41
N TYR A 69 -8.52 1.00 5.45
CA TYR A 69 -9.90 0.54 5.38
C TYR A 69 -10.30 -0.24 6.64
N ALA A 70 -9.43 -1.15 7.08
CA ALA A 70 -9.65 -1.96 8.26
C ALA A 70 -9.79 -1.12 9.54
N ARG A 71 -8.98 -0.07 9.69
CA ARG A 71 -9.00 0.81 10.87
C ARG A 71 -10.14 1.82 10.84
N ASN A 72 -10.40 2.43 9.69
CA ASN A 72 -11.30 3.59 9.61
C ASN A 72 -12.72 3.23 9.18
N CYS A 73 -12.90 2.20 8.34
CA CYS A 73 -14.21 1.86 7.78
C CYS A 73 -14.94 0.78 8.58
N MET A 74 -14.22 -0.05 9.35
CA MET A 74 -14.84 -1.13 10.14
C MET A 74 -15.33 -0.68 11.52
N GLY A 75 -15.04 0.56 11.93
CA GLY A 75 -15.53 1.12 13.21
C GLY A 75 -15.05 0.37 14.45
N ILE A 76 -13.88 -0.28 14.37
CA ILE A 76 -13.31 -1.03 15.49
C ILE A 76 -12.79 -0.02 16.53
N PRO A 77 -13.26 -0.06 17.79
CA PRO A 77 -12.76 0.82 18.83
C PRO A 77 -11.27 0.59 19.07
N HIS A 78 -10.53 1.70 19.23
CA HIS A 78 -9.16 1.66 19.74
C HIS A 78 -9.14 0.94 21.09
N ASP A 79 -8.13 0.10 21.31
CA ASP A 79 -7.91 -0.69 22.53
C ASP A 79 -8.97 -1.79 22.82
N SER A 80 -9.59 -2.33 21.77
CA SER A 80 -10.45 -3.52 21.87
C SER A 80 -9.70 -4.81 21.54
N GLU A 81 -10.17 -5.96 22.03
CA GLU A 81 -9.67 -7.29 21.63
C GLU A 81 -9.79 -7.49 20.09
N ALA A 82 -10.77 -6.82 19.47
CA ALA A 82 -10.94 -6.80 18.03
C ALA A 82 -9.81 -6.05 17.28
N GLU A 83 -9.15 -5.06 17.89
CA GLU A 83 -7.99 -4.36 17.32
C GLU A 83 -6.77 -5.28 17.24
N GLU A 84 -6.53 -6.13 18.25
CA GLU A 84 -5.46 -7.14 18.19
C GLU A 84 -5.71 -8.15 17.06
N GLY A 85 -6.95 -8.63 16.93
CA GLY A 85 -7.35 -9.51 15.84
C GLY A 85 -7.16 -8.86 14.46
N LEU A 86 -7.47 -7.57 14.35
CA LEU A 86 -7.29 -6.80 13.12
C LEU A 86 -5.81 -6.66 12.75
N GLN A 87 -4.95 -6.32 13.70
CA GLN A 87 -3.51 -6.20 13.43
C GLN A 87 -2.91 -7.54 13.01
N GLN A 88 -3.34 -8.64 13.62
CA GLN A 88 -2.90 -9.97 13.23
C GLN A 88 -3.39 -10.36 11.83
N LEU A 89 -4.62 -9.98 11.46
CA LEU A 89 -5.16 -10.18 10.12
C LEU A 89 -4.36 -9.39 9.07
N ILE A 90 -4.12 -8.10 9.30
CA ILE A 90 -3.31 -7.24 8.42
C ILE A 90 -1.91 -7.83 8.24
N LYS A 91 -1.26 -8.25 9.33
CA LYS A 91 0.06 -8.89 9.29
C LYS A 91 0.06 -10.18 8.48
N THR A 92 -1.00 -10.99 8.60
CA THR A 92 -1.16 -12.25 7.88
C THR A 92 -1.33 -12.00 6.39
N ILE A 93 -2.21 -11.07 6.02
CA ILE A 93 -2.42 -10.64 4.62
C ILE A 93 -1.11 -10.10 4.03
N ASN A 94 -0.38 -9.25 4.77
CA ASN A 94 0.91 -8.71 4.33
C ASN A 94 2.00 -9.79 4.14
N THR A 95 1.91 -10.90 4.88
CA THR A 95 2.83 -12.03 4.72
C THR A 95 2.51 -12.82 3.44
N PHE A 96 1.22 -12.97 3.13
CA PHE A 96 0.76 -13.67 1.93
C PHE A 96 0.94 -12.87 0.64
N MET A 97 0.87 -11.53 0.72
CA MET A 97 1.06 -10.64 -0.42
C MET A 97 2.54 -10.40 -0.78
N LYS A 98 3.50 -11.15 -0.22
CA LYS A 98 4.92 -11.04 -0.62
C LYS A 98 5.19 -11.72 -1.96
#